data_AF-A0A5N6ZH67-F1
#
_entry.id   AF-A0A5N6ZH67-F1
#
_cell.length_a   1.000
_cell.length_b   1.000
_cell.length_c   1.000
_cell.angle_alpha   90.00
_cell.angle_beta   90.00
_cell.angle_gamma   90.00
#
_symmetry.space_group_name_H-M   'P 1'
#
loop_
_entity.id
_entity.type
_entity.pdbx_description
1 polymer ?
#
loop_
_entity_poly.entity_id
_entity_poly.type
_entity_poly.pdbx_seq_one_letter_code
_entity_poly.pdbx_strand_id
1 'polypeptide(L)'
;MSVTLHTTHGDLKVELFCEAVPKTAENFLALCACGAYNNTPFHRLIPGFMIQGGDIFLGPAASQSQESIKPMLPFDDIPKGGTSINHPAALNQEIHLPALRHNTRGILSMAARPVKNRTTPGSQGATGSTINGSQFFITFAAAPHLDGTSTVFGKVLNLTAQDEGGDVLTRLETANVNIDKKGRVVQPKEGEMEFEALRINTVTIHANPLAK
;
A
#
# COMPACT_ATOMS: atom_id res chain seq x y z
N MET A 1 3.89 -14.56 -7.59
CA MET A 1 4.75 -13.40 -7.98
C MET A 1 5.22 -12.68 -6.71
N SER A 2 6.42 -12.09 -6.70
CA SER A 2 6.89 -11.31 -5.54
C SER A 2 7.46 -9.95 -5.89
N VAL A 3 7.29 -9.01 -4.96
CA VAL A 3 7.81 -7.64 -5.01
C VAL A 3 8.57 -7.39 -3.71
N THR A 4 9.69 -6.66 -3.77
CA THR A 4 10.35 -6.12 -2.58
C THR A 4 10.06 -4.63 -2.48
N LEU A 5 9.48 -4.22 -1.36
CA LEU A 5 9.41 -2.82 -0.96
C LEU A 5 10.67 -2.51 -0.18
N HIS A 6 11.56 -1.69 -0.75
CA HIS A 6 12.73 -1.19 -0.03
C HIS A 6 12.27 -0.08 0.90
N THR A 7 12.25 -0.33 2.20
CA THR A 7 11.78 0.66 3.18
C THR A 7 12.95 1.26 3.95
N THR A 8 12.67 2.35 4.64
CA THR A 8 13.57 2.94 5.66
C THR A 8 14.05 1.96 6.74
N HIS A 9 13.32 0.88 6.99
CA HIS A 9 13.61 -0.08 8.07
C HIS A 9 14.01 -1.47 7.54
N GLY A 10 14.32 -1.56 6.24
CA GLY A 10 14.76 -2.79 5.57
C GLY A 10 13.83 -3.23 4.45
N ASP A 11 14.17 -4.38 3.86
CA ASP A 11 13.49 -4.90 2.68
C ASP A 11 12.28 -5.76 3.06
N LEU A 12 11.10 -5.30 2.68
CA LEU A 12 9.85 -6.01 2.90
C LEU A 12 9.46 -6.76 1.62
N LYS A 13 9.77 -8.06 1.56
CA LYS A 13 9.39 -8.92 0.44
C LYS A 13 7.94 -9.38 0.61
N VAL A 14 7.12 -9.18 -0.41
CA VAL A 14 5.71 -9.58 -0.44
C VAL A 14 5.45 -10.53 -1.60
N GLU A 15 4.64 -11.55 -1.36
CA GLU A 15 4.02 -12.39 -2.38
C GLU A 15 2.66 -11.79 -2.75
N LEU A 16 2.34 -11.76 -4.05
CA LEU A 16 1.07 -11.29 -4.58
C LEU A 16 0.24 -12.47 -5.11
N PHE A 17 -1.05 -12.46 -4.81
CA PHE A 17 -2.02 -13.48 -5.22
C PHE A 17 -2.64 -13.16 -6.60
N CYS A 18 -1.78 -13.02 -7.62
CA CYS A 18 -2.18 -12.54 -8.95
C CYS A 18 -3.32 -13.33 -9.61
N GLU A 19 -3.41 -14.64 -9.39
CA GLU A 19 -4.49 -15.46 -9.96
C GLU A 19 -5.82 -15.24 -9.26
N ALA A 20 -5.80 -15.03 -7.95
CA ALA A 20 -7.01 -14.87 -7.16
C ALA A 20 -7.60 -13.46 -7.29
N VAL A 21 -6.74 -12.42 -7.36
CA VAL A 21 -7.16 -11.02 -7.41
C VAL A 21 -6.46 -10.27 -8.56
N PRO A 22 -6.72 -10.66 -9.82
CA PRO A 22 -5.95 -10.20 -10.97
C PRO A 22 -6.00 -8.68 -11.15
N LYS A 23 -7.14 -8.03 -10.93
CA LYS A 23 -7.26 -6.57 -11.14
C LYS A 23 -6.53 -5.77 -10.07
N THR A 24 -6.59 -6.24 -8.83
CA THR A 24 -5.90 -5.61 -7.69
C THR A 24 -4.40 -5.82 -7.81
N ALA A 25 -3.97 -7.02 -8.18
CA ALA A 25 -2.56 -7.32 -8.41
C ALA A 25 -1.99 -6.51 -9.58
N GLU A 26 -2.69 -6.45 -10.73
CA GLU A 26 -2.31 -5.62 -11.87
C GLU A 26 -2.17 -4.14 -11.48
N ASN A 27 -3.16 -3.61 -10.76
CA ASN A 27 -3.11 -2.23 -10.27
C ASN A 27 -1.88 -1.97 -9.39
N PHE A 28 -1.63 -2.82 -8.40
CA PHE A 28 -0.48 -2.66 -7.51
C PHE A 28 0.84 -2.72 -8.30
N LEU A 29 0.97 -3.70 -9.20
CA LEU A 29 2.18 -3.92 -9.99
C LEU A 29 2.47 -2.79 -10.97
N ALA A 30 1.43 -2.26 -11.63
CA ALA A 30 1.59 -1.13 -12.53
C ALA A 30 2.03 0.13 -11.78
N LEU A 31 1.46 0.39 -10.59
CA LEU A 31 1.89 1.49 -9.72
C LEU A 31 3.33 1.30 -9.20
N CYS A 32 3.75 0.06 -8.93
CA CYS A 32 5.16 -0.24 -8.66
C CYS A 32 6.04 0.04 -9.88
N ALA A 33 5.66 -0.45 -11.06
CA ALA A 33 6.44 -0.38 -12.28
C ALA A 33 6.63 1.06 -12.79
N CYS A 34 5.63 1.92 -12.60
CA CYS A 34 5.76 3.34 -12.93
C CYS A 34 6.49 4.15 -11.85
N GLY A 35 6.85 3.55 -10.71
CA GLY A 35 7.54 4.22 -9.61
C GLY A 35 6.63 5.09 -8.72
N ALA A 36 5.30 4.94 -8.81
CA ALA A 36 4.36 5.79 -8.06
C ALA A 36 4.46 5.62 -6.54
N TYR A 37 4.96 4.47 -6.07
CA TYR A 37 5.18 4.21 -4.64
C TYR A 37 6.55 4.68 -4.13
N ASN A 38 7.46 5.11 -5.01
CA ASN A 38 8.79 5.54 -4.60
C ASN A 38 8.67 6.79 -3.71
N ASN A 39 9.42 6.79 -2.61
CA ASN A 39 9.40 7.83 -1.57
C ASN A 39 8.01 8.13 -0.97
N THR A 40 7.03 7.22 -1.10
CA THR A 40 5.72 7.40 -0.43
C THR A 40 5.80 7.04 1.05
N PRO A 41 5.20 7.84 1.95
CA PRO A 41 5.20 7.54 3.37
C PRO A 41 4.23 6.40 3.71
N PHE A 42 4.54 5.69 4.78
CA PHE A 42 3.53 5.00 5.59
C PHE A 42 2.88 6.05 6.48
N HIS A 43 1.72 6.55 6.05
CA HIS A 43 1.04 7.69 6.67
C HIS A 43 0.16 7.29 7.87
N ARG A 44 -0.01 6.00 8.14
CA ARG A 44 -0.75 5.51 9.30
C ARG A 44 -0.11 4.26 9.90
N LEU A 45 0.04 4.26 11.23
CA LEU A 45 0.61 3.16 12.00
C LEU A 45 -0.25 2.93 13.25
N ILE A 46 -0.74 1.70 13.43
CA ILE A 46 -1.48 1.28 14.63
C ILE A 46 -0.85 -0.04 15.12
N PRO A 47 0.01 0.00 16.15
CA PRO A 47 0.62 -1.19 16.72
C PRO A 47 -0.42 -2.24 17.12
N GLY A 48 -0.10 -3.52 16.89
CA GLY A 48 -1.01 -4.64 17.11
C GLY A 48 -2.14 -4.76 16.08
N PHE A 49 -2.21 -3.87 15.09
CA PHE A 49 -3.23 -3.91 14.04
C PHE A 49 -2.64 -3.88 12.64
N MET A 50 -2.15 -2.73 12.18
CA MET A 50 -1.64 -2.57 10.81
C MET A 50 -0.78 -1.33 10.62
N ILE A 51 -0.03 -1.33 9.52
CA ILE A 51 0.63 -0.16 8.92
C ILE A 51 0.02 0.08 7.54
N GLN A 52 -0.30 1.33 7.22
CA GLN A 52 -0.94 1.74 5.97
C GLN A 52 -0.02 2.71 5.20
N GLY A 53 0.08 2.47 3.90
CA GLY A 53 0.85 3.29 2.98
C GLY A 53 0.20 3.31 1.59
N GLY A 54 1.01 3.65 0.58
CA GLY A 54 0.55 3.66 -0.81
C GLY A 54 -0.34 4.86 -1.18
N ASP A 55 -0.36 5.91 -0.37
CA ASP A 55 -0.96 7.18 -0.78
C ASP A 55 0.00 7.91 -1.74
N ILE A 56 -0.16 7.66 -3.03
CA ILE A 56 0.68 8.23 -4.09
C ILE A 56 0.56 9.76 -4.19
N PHE A 57 -0.46 10.36 -3.57
CA PHE A 57 -0.58 11.82 -3.47
C PHE A 57 0.47 12.42 -2.51
N LEU A 58 0.94 11.65 -1.53
CA LEU A 58 1.93 12.10 -0.54
C LEU A 58 3.38 11.88 -1.01
N GLY A 59 3.59 11.27 -2.18
CA GLY A 59 4.90 11.03 -2.76
C GLY A 59 5.29 12.02 -3.86
N PRO A 60 6.49 11.88 -4.44
CA PRO A 60 6.97 12.69 -5.56
C PRO A 60 6.07 12.59 -6.80
N ALA A 61 5.31 11.50 -6.93
CA ALA A 61 4.36 11.28 -8.02
C ALA A 61 3.37 12.44 -8.22
N ALA A 62 2.96 13.10 -7.13
CA ALA A 62 2.05 14.25 -7.17
C ALA A 62 2.77 15.60 -7.30
N SER A 63 4.11 15.62 -7.22
CA SER A 63 4.91 16.83 -7.28
C SER A 63 5.25 17.17 -8.74
N GLN A 64 4.74 18.28 -9.25
CA GLN A 64 4.97 18.77 -10.62
C GLN A 64 6.41 19.28 -10.87
N SER A 65 7.30 19.21 -9.87
CA SER A 65 8.54 19.99 -9.85
C SER A 65 9.78 19.28 -10.42
N GLN A 66 9.70 18.01 -10.82
CA GLN A 66 10.83 17.33 -11.47
C GLN A 66 10.36 16.38 -12.60
N GLU A 67 10.42 16.86 -13.85
CA GLU A 67 10.09 16.09 -15.07
C GLU A 67 10.88 14.77 -15.18
N SER A 68 12.08 14.68 -14.60
CA SER A 68 12.96 13.52 -14.67
C SER A 68 12.61 12.36 -13.73
N ILE A 69 11.68 12.55 -12.78
CA ILE A 69 11.24 11.54 -11.79
C ILE A 69 9.70 11.39 -11.80
N LYS A 70 9.02 11.96 -12.80
CA LYS A 70 7.55 11.82 -12.89
C LYS A 70 7.23 10.36 -13.23
N PRO A 71 6.46 9.64 -12.38
CA PRO A 71 6.03 8.29 -12.71
C PRO A 71 5.17 8.31 -13.98
N MET A 72 5.34 7.32 -14.85
CA MET A 72 4.53 7.15 -16.06
C MET A 72 3.11 6.66 -15.71
N LEU A 73 2.33 7.52 -15.05
CA LEU A 73 0.93 7.27 -14.76
C LEU A 73 0.06 7.67 -15.97
N PRO A 74 -1.07 6.98 -16.22
CA PRO A 74 -1.96 7.31 -17.32
C PRO A 74 -2.80 8.58 -17.09
N PHE A 75 -2.54 9.31 -15.99
CA PHE A 75 -3.24 10.53 -15.60
C PHE A 75 -2.27 11.52 -14.96
N ASP A 76 -2.50 12.81 -15.17
CA ASP A 76 -1.66 13.89 -14.64
C ASP A 76 -2.07 14.32 -13.22
N ASP A 77 -3.37 14.32 -12.93
CA ASP A 77 -3.91 14.77 -11.65
C ASP A 77 -4.14 13.60 -10.70
N ILE A 78 -3.27 13.48 -9.69
CA ILE A 78 -3.43 12.51 -8.61
C ILE A 78 -4.41 13.08 -7.57
N PRO A 79 -5.58 12.46 -7.32
CA PRO A 79 -6.49 12.93 -6.29
C PRO A 79 -5.91 12.68 -4.89
N LYS A 80 -6.32 13.49 -3.90
CA LYS A 80 -6.00 13.27 -2.49
C LYS A 80 -6.39 11.85 -2.07
N GLY A 81 -5.45 11.14 -1.46
CA GLY A 81 -5.63 9.73 -1.09
C GLY A 81 -5.19 8.74 -2.18
N GLY A 82 -4.79 9.22 -3.35
CA GLY A 82 -4.37 8.38 -4.48
C GLY A 82 -5.53 7.73 -5.23
N THR A 83 -5.22 7.10 -6.35
CA THR A 83 -6.18 6.41 -7.23
C THR A 83 -5.55 5.18 -7.86
N SER A 84 -6.38 4.28 -8.40
CA SER A 84 -5.91 3.15 -9.20
C SER A 84 -5.47 3.59 -10.60
N ILE A 85 -4.73 2.72 -11.30
CA ILE A 85 -4.37 2.89 -12.72
C ILE A 85 -5.59 3.06 -13.64
N ASN A 86 -6.76 2.55 -13.21
CA ASN A 86 -8.01 2.61 -13.97
C ASN A 86 -8.72 3.97 -13.89
N HIS A 87 -8.12 4.98 -13.26
CA HIS A 87 -8.74 6.30 -13.11
C HIS A 87 -9.24 6.83 -14.47
N PRO A 88 -10.49 7.33 -14.58
CA PRO A 88 -11.45 7.63 -13.52
C PRO A 88 -12.41 6.48 -13.13
N ALA A 89 -12.25 5.28 -13.69
CA ALA A 89 -13.06 4.12 -13.33
C ALA A 89 -12.70 3.57 -11.93
N ALA A 90 -13.66 2.90 -11.32
CA ALA A 90 -13.51 2.23 -10.03
C ALA A 90 -12.65 0.97 -10.16
N LEU A 91 -11.72 0.78 -9.21
CA LEU A 91 -11.19 -0.53 -8.90
C LEU A 91 -12.09 -1.17 -7.84
N ASN A 92 -12.91 -2.14 -8.25
CA ASN A 92 -13.83 -2.84 -7.35
C ASN A 92 -13.09 -3.84 -6.44
N GLN A 93 -13.75 -4.26 -5.36
CA GLN A 93 -13.23 -5.30 -4.46
C GLN A 93 -13.18 -6.67 -5.16
N GLU A 94 -12.16 -7.48 -4.85
CA GLU A 94 -12.05 -8.89 -5.25
C GLU A 94 -12.03 -9.77 -3.98
N ILE A 95 -13.23 -10.11 -3.48
CA ILE A 95 -13.40 -10.82 -2.20
C ILE A 95 -13.48 -12.34 -2.42
N HIS A 96 -12.54 -13.08 -1.85
CA HIS A 96 -12.44 -14.54 -1.99
C HIS A 96 -12.43 -15.25 -0.63
N LEU A 97 -13.57 -15.24 0.07
CA LEU A 97 -13.72 -15.99 1.32
C LEU A 97 -14.11 -17.45 1.05
N PRO A 98 -13.62 -18.42 1.84
CA PRO A 98 -12.74 -18.26 3.00
C PRO A 98 -11.23 -18.26 2.66
N ALA A 99 -10.85 -18.29 1.39
CA ALA A 99 -9.47 -18.50 0.97
C ALA A 99 -8.54 -17.34 1.36
N LEU A 100 -8.97 -16.10 1.13
CA LEU A 100 -8.21 -14.87 1.39
C LEU A 100 -8.88 -14.06 2.50
N ARG A 101 -8.19 -13.97 3.64
CA ARG A 101 -8.71 -13.38 4.90
C ARG A 101 -7.56 -12.85 5.75
N HIS A 102 -7.87 -11.97 6.69
CA HIS A 102 -6.93 -11.29 7.57
C HIS A 102 -6.69 -12.12 8.83
N ASN A 103 -6.31 -13.38 8.67
CA ASN A 103 -6.23 -14.35 9.76
C ASN A 103 -4.89 -14.36 10.51
N THR A 104 -3.85 -13.70 9.97
CA THR A 104 -2.51 -13.67 10.56
C THR A 104 -1.84 -12.30 10.40
N ARG A 105 -0.68 -12.14 11.04
CA ARG A 105 0.31 -11.10 10.74
C ARG A 105 0.79 -11.21 9.30
N GLY A 106 1.16 -10.08 8.71
CA GLY A 106 1.78 -9.98 7.39
C GLY A 106 0.81 -10.07 6.22
N ILE A 107 -0.50 -9.97 6.42
CA ILE A 107 -1.46 -9.96 5.31
C ILE A 107 -1.43 -8.58 4.64
N LEU A 108 -1.26 -8.57 3.32
CA LEU A 108 -1.27 -7.38 2.48
C LEU A 108 -2.66 -7.22 1.86
N SER A 109 -3.30 -6.07 2.10
CA SER A 109 -4.71 -5.83 1.75
C SER A 109 -4.96 -4.38 1.33
N MET A 110 -5.93 -4.16 0.46
CA MET A 110 -6.28 -2.82 -0.03
C MET A 110 -6.99 -2.00 1.05
N ALA A 111 -6.55 -0.75 1.22
CA ALA A 111 -7.27 0.22 2.06
C ALA A 111 -8.45 0.77 1.27
N ALA A 112 -9.61 0.12 1.40
CA ALA A 112 -10.83 0.49 0.70
C ALA A 112 -11.40 1.81 1.24
N ARG A 113 -11.99 2.63 0.34
CA ARG A 113 -12.72 3.85 0.72
C ARG A 113 -14.20 3.77 0.32
N PRO A 114 -15.11 4.40 1.08
CA PRO A 114 -16.53 4.42 0.73
C PRO A 114 -16.81 5.10 -0.61
N VAL A 115 -17.75 4.53 -1.37
CA VAL A 115 -18.31 5.13 -2.58
C VAL A 115 -19.37 6.14 -2.16
N LYS A 116 -19.06 7.43 -2.24
CA LYS A 116 -20.04 8.50 -1.96
C LYS A 116 -20.96 8.78 -3.15
N ASN A 117 -20.40 8.76 -4.36
CA ASN A 117 -21.14 8.98 -5.61
C ASN A 117 -20.49 8.17 -6.75
N ARG A 118 -21.31 7.46 -7.52
CA ARG A 118 -20.87 6.60 -8.63
C ARG A 118 -20.49 7.37 -9.91
N THR A 119 -20.58 8.70 -9.91
CA THR A 119 -20.09 9.55 -11.00
C THR A 119 -18.75 10.23 -10.67
N THR A 120 -18.33 10.22 -9.40
CA THR A 120 -17.05 10.81 -8.98
C THR A 120 -15.88 10.07 -9.62
N PRO A 121 -14.86 10.80 -10.14
CA PRO A 121 -13.63 10.18 -10.64
C PRO A 121 -12.99 9.25 -9.60
N GLY A 122 -12.58 8.07 -10.04
CA GLY A 122 -12.08 6.96 -9.22
C GLY A 122 -13.17 6.09 -8.58
N SER A 123 -14.46 6.39 -8.78
CA SER A 123 -15.59 5.53 -8.37
C SER A 123 -16.63 5.32 -9.48
N GLN A 124 -16.30 5.69 -10.72
CA GLN A 124 -17.18 5.46 -11.87
C GLN A 124 -17.30 3.95 -12.14
N GLY A 125 -18.53 3.46 -12.23
CA GLY A 125 -18.79 2.02 -12.39
C GLY A 125 -18.52 1.18 -11.14
N ALA A 126 -18.46 1.80 -9.96
CA ALA A 126 -18.35 1.06 -8.70
C ALA A 126 -19.54 0.12 -8.50
N THR A 127 -19.27 -1.16 -8.23
CA THR A 127 -20.28 -2.19 -8.01
C THR A 127 -20.67 -2.32 -6.53
N GLY A 128 -19.73 -2.06 -5.62
CA GLY A 128 -19.90 -2.15 -4.17
C GLY A 128 -20.10 -0.80 -3.47
N SER A 129 -20.24 -0.86 -2.14
CA SER A 129 -20.26 0.33 -1.25
C SER A 129 -18.87 0.88 -0.96
N THR A 130 -17.82 0.12 -1.26
CA THR A 130 -16.42 0.52 -1.14
C THR A 130 -15.67 0.21 -2.43
N ILE A 131 -14.60 0.97 -2.67
CA ILE A 131 -13.70 0.81 -3.82
C ILE A 131 -12.24 0.89 -3.36
N ASN A 132 -11.36 0.37 -4.20
CA ASN A 132 -9.92 0.40 -4.02
C ASN A 132 -9.31 1.60 -4.77
N GLY A 133 -8.09 1.96 -4.40
CA GLY A 133 -7.29 2.97 -5.07
C GLY A 133 -5.84 2.51 -5.16
N SER A 134 -4.91 3.35 -4.70
CA SER A 134 -3.50 2.99 -4.56
C SER A 134 -3.10 2.55 -3.15
N GLN A 135 -3.90 2.92 -2.13
CA GLN A 135 -3.55 2.67 -0.73
C GLN A 135 -3.74 1.21 -0.34
N PHE A 136 -2.81 0.72 0.48
CA PHE A 136 -2.82 -0.63 1.03
C PHE A 136 -2.36 -0.59 2.49
N PHE A 137 -2.59 -1.69 3.20
CA PHE A 137 -2.08 -1.90 4.54
C PHE A 137 -1.51 -3.31 4.70
N ILE A 138 -0.64 -3.47 5.69
CA ILE A 138 -0.04 -4.74 6.10
C ILE A 138 -0.39 -4.97 7.56
N THR A 139 -0.93 -6.15 7.87
CA THR A 139 -1.37 -6.47 9.23
C THR A 139 -0.19 -6.81 10.15
N PHE A 140 -0.22 -6.33 11.40
CA PHE A 140 0.69 -6.76 12.45
C PHE A 140 0.15 -7.96 13.26
N ALA A 141 -1.17 -8.16 13.22
CA ALA A 141 -1.88 -9.27 13.86
C ALA A 141 -3.12 -9.67 13.03
N ALA A 142 -3.82 -10.72 13.44
CA ALA A 142 -5.09 -11.09 12.82
C ALA A 142 -6.13 -9.96 12.95
N ALA A 143 -6.82 -9.66 11.85
CA ALA A 143 -7.84 -8.61 11.76
C ALA A 143 -9.14 -9.13 11.10
N PRO A 144 -9.80 -10.17 11.66
CA PRO A 144 -10.96 -10.82 11.03
C PRO A 144 -12.16 -9.89 10.79
N HIS A 145 -12.23 -8.77 11.49
CA HIS A 145 -13.27 -7.74 11.29
C HIS A 145 -13.17 -7.03 9.91
N LEU A 146 -12.07 -7.22 9.17
CA LEU A 146 -11.87 -6.71 7.81
C LEU A 146 -12.20 -7.75 6.72
N ASP A 147 -12.51 -8.99 7.11
CA ASP A 147 -12.85 -10.04 6.17
C ASP A 147 -14.13 -9.68 5.41
N GLY A 148 -14.08 -9.79 4.09
CA GLY A 148 -15.20 -9.44 3.22
C GLY A 148 -15.37 -7.95 2.93
N THR A 149 -14.63 -7.06 3.61
CA THR A 149 -14.70 -5.61 3.38
C THR A 149 -13.52 -5.05 2.58
N SER A 150 -12.37 -5.73 2.66
CA SER A 150 -11.13 -5.31 2.02
C SER A 150 -10.49 -6.45 1.24
N THR A 151 -10.01 -6.14 0.05
CA THR A 151 -9.37 -7.11 -0.84
C THR A 151 -7.99 -7.48 -0.32
N VAL A 152 -7.84 -8.71 0.19
CA VAL A 152 -6.54 -9.32 0.47
C VAL A 152 -5.88 -9.71 -0.85
N PHE A 153 -4.67 -9.21 -1.10
CA PHE A 153 -4.00 -9.41 -2.38
C PHE A 153 -2.57 -9.92 -2.28
N GLY A 154 -2.08 -10.12 -1.07
CA GLY A 154 -0.78 -10.72 -0.87
C GLY A 154 -0.47 -11.01 0.59
N LYS A 155 0.78 -11.39 0.84
CA LYS A 155 1.34 -11.55 2.18
C LYS A 155 2.83 -11.24 2.21
N VAL A 156 3.33 -10.81 3.35
CA VAL A 156 4.76 -10.67 3.62
C VAL A 156 5.40 -12.05 3.67
N LEU A 157 6.55 -12.18 3.02
CA LEU A 157 7.41 -13.36 3.05
C LEU A 157 8.49 -13.18 4.12
N ASN A 158 9.02 -14.29 4.63
CA ASN A 158 10.18 -14.31 5.53
C ASN A 158 10.02 -13.46 6.80
N LEU A 159 8.88 -13.58 7.50
CA LEU A 159 8.65 -13.03 8.85
C LEU A 159 9.44 -13.81 9.92
N THR A 160 10.73 -14.00 9.70
CA THR A 160 11.66 -14.61 10.66
C THR A 160 12.58 -13.51 11.17
N ALA A 161 12.85 -13.51 12.47
CA ALA A 161 13.81 -12.59 13.06
C ALA A 161 15.15 -12.70 12.33
N GLN A 162 15.64 -11.58 11.80
CA GLN A 162 16.91 -11.52 11.07
C GLN A 162 18.08 -11.15 12.00
N ASP A 163 17.76 -10.50 13.14
CA ASP A 163 18.68 -10.06 14.19
C ASP A 163 17.90 -9.74 15.48
N GLU A 164 18.55 -9.12 16.46
CA GLU A 164 17.96 -8.69 17.74
C GLU A 164 16.76 -7.73 17.58
N GLY A 165 16.67 -7.00 16.46
CA GLY A 165 15.57 -6.10 16.14
C GLY A 165 14.35 -6.78 15.51
N GLY A 166 14.38 -8.11 15.37
CA GLY A 166 13.29 -8.89 14.77
C GLY A 166 13.21 -8.78 13.25
N ASP A 167 12.06 -9.19 12.69
CA ASP A 167 11.80 -9.03 11.26
C ASP A 167 11.52 -7.56 10.88
N VAL A 168 11.57 -7.25 9.58
CA VAL A 168 11.36 -5.87 9.07
C VAL A 168 9.98 -5.32 9.47
N LEU A 169 8.96 -6.17 9.58
CA LEU A 169 7.63 -5.74 9.96
C LEU A 169 7.59 -5.36 11.45
N THR A 170 8.35 -6.04 12.32
CA THR A 170 8.55 -5.65 13.72
C THR A 170 9.23 -4.30 13.82
N ARG A 171 10.29 -4.07 13.03
CA ARG A 171 11.00 -2.78 13.02
C ARG A 171 10.09 -1.63 12.59
N LEU A 172 9.26 -1.85 11.57
CA LEU A 172 8.25 -0.87 11.14
C LEU A 172 7.17 -0.62 12.22
N GLU A 173 6.81 -1.65 13.00
CA GLU A 173 5.82 -1.55 14.08
C GLU A 173 6.36 -0.77 15.29
N THR A 174 7.64 -0.96 15.61
CA THR A 174 8.30 -0.37 16.80
C THR A 174 9.15 0.87 16.49
N ALA A 175 9.09 1.38 15.25
CA ALA A 175 9.82 2.57 14.83
C ALA A 175 9.52 3.77 15.74
N ASN A 176 10.54 4.56 16.07
CA ASN A 176 10.36 5.78 16.87
C ASN A 176 9.78 6.90 16.00
N VAL A 177 8.46 6.88 15.79
CA VAL A 177 7.73 7.82 14.93
C VAL A 177 6.76 8.69 15.72
N ASN A 178 6.51 9.90 15.22
CA ASN A 178 5.49 10.78 15.78
C ASN A 178 4.10 10.37 15.26
N ILE A 179 3.25 9.84 16.15
CA ILE A 179 1.91 9.35 15.82
C ILE A 179 0.85 10.16 16.56
N ASP A 180 -0.14 10.64 15.83
CA ASP A 180 -1.30 11.29 16.45
C ASP A 180 -2.31 10.30 17.05
N LYS A 181 -3.33 10.80 17.76
CA LYS A 181 -4.37 9.98 18.39
C LYS A 181 -5.20 9.11 17.42
N LYS A 182 -5.10 9.33 16.11
CA LYS A 182 -5.81 8.57 15.07
C LYS A 182 -4.90 7.55 14.35
N GLY A 183 -3.66 7.44 14.81
CA GLY A 183 -2.64 6.59 14.19
C GLY A 183 -1.95 7.25 13.00
N ARG A 184 -2.14 8.55 12.74
CA ARG A 184 -1.49 9.23 11.59
C ARG A 184 -0.04 9.51 11.93
N VAL A 185 0.86 9.10 11.05
CA VAL A 185 2.30 9.30 11.19
C VAL A 185 2.66 10.68 10.64
N VAL A 186 3.27 11.51 11.48
CA VAL A 186 3.85 12.80 11.08
C VAL A 186 5.29 12.53 10.66
N GLN A 187 5.59 12.74 9.38
CA GLN A 187 6.95 12.54 8.86
C GLN A 187 7.87 13.65 9.39
N PRO A 188 9.11 13.31 9.80
CA PRO A 188 10.07 14.29 10.28
C PRO A 188 10.43 15.29 9.19
N LYS A 189 10.71 16.54 9.57
CA LYS A 189 11.25 17.53 8.62
C LYS A 189 12.70 17.22 8.30
N GLU A 190 13.18 17.75 7.18
CA GLU A 190 14.59 17.61 6.82
C GLU A 190 15.49 18.20 7.91
N GLY A 191 16.44 17.37 8.40
CA GLY A 191 17.34 17.73 9.51
C GLY A 191 16.82 17.43 10.92
N GLU A 192 15.55 17.00 11.06
CA GLU A 192 15.00 16.55 12.33
C GLU A 192 15.39 15.08 12.59
N MET A 193 16.00 14.81 13.74
CA MET A 193 16.47 13.46 14.13
C MET A 193 15.72 12.86 15.31
N GLU A 194 14.72 13.57 15.86
CA GLU A 194 13.93 13.08 17.00
C GLU A 194 13.07 11.89 16.62
N PHE A 195 12.49 11.92 15.41
CA PHE A 195 11.62 10.87 14.89
C PHE A 195 12.15 10.30 13.59
N GLU A 196 11.94 9.00 13.41
CA GLU A 196 12.34 8.27 12.21
C GLU A 196 11.36 8.53 11.06
N ALA A 197 11.86 8.57 9.83
CA ALA A 197 10.99 8.61 8.66
C ALA A 197 10.47 7.20 8.35
N LEU A 198 9.19 7.08 8.05
CA LEU A 198 8.54 5.81 7.74
C LEU A 198 8.02 5.87 6.29
N ARG A 199 8.80 5.33 5.35
CA ARG A 199 8.48 5.37 3.92
C ARG A 199 9.01 4.17 3.14
N ILE A 200 8.43 3.99 1.95
CA ILE A 200 8.96 3.15 0.87
C ILE A 200 9.94 4.02 0.09
N ASN A 201 11.19 3.59 -0.03
CA ASN A 201 12.22 4.28 -0.82
C ASN A 201 12.03 3.96 -2.30
N THR A 202 12.05 2.66 -2.64
CA THR A 202 11.88 2.14 -4.00
C THR A 202 11.21 0.76 -3.98
N VAL A 203 10.83 0.27 -5.15
CA VAL A 203 10.20 -1.04 -5.32
C VAL A 203 10.91 -1.86 -6.39
N THR A 204 11.24 -3.11 -6.07
CA THR A 204 11.81 -4.08 -7.02
C THR A 204 10.79 -5.19 -7.32
N ILE A 205 10.50 -5.43 -8.60
CA ILE A 205 9.62 -6.51 -9.05
C ILE A 205 10.48 -7.70 -9.47
N HIS A 206 10.35 -8.86 -8.81
CA HIS A 206 11.26 -10.01 -9.01
C HIS A 206 10.83 -10.96 -10.12
N ALA A 207 9.56 -10.99 -10.50
CA ALA A 207 9.06 -11.80 -11.62
C ALA A 207 7.66 -11.35 -12.03
N ASN A 208 7.49 -10.69 -13.19
CA ASN A 208 6.20 -10.20 -13.70
C ASN A 208 5.51 -11.22 -14.62
N PRO A 209 4.52 -12.01 -14.14
CA PRO A 209 3.78 -12.95 -14.96
C PRO A 209 2.80 -12.24 -15.92
N LEU A 210 2.62 -10.92 -15.79
CA LEU A 210 1.79 -10.10 -16.67
C LEU A 210 2.60 -9.39 -17.78
N ALA A 211 3.93 -9.47 -17.73
CA ALA A 211 4.77 -9.01 -18.84
C ALA A 211 4.68 -10.06 -19.97
N LYS A 212 3.97 -9.71 -21.04
CA LYS A 212 3.98 -10.46 -22.30
C LYS A 212 5.15 -10.02 -23.17
#